data_AF-A0A925TGE1-F1
#
_entry.id   AF-A0A925TGE1-F1
#
_cell.length_a   1.000
_cell.length_b   1.000
_cell.length_c   1.000
_cell.angle_alpha   90.00
_cell.angle_beta   90.00
_cell.angle_gamma   90.00
#
_symmetry.space_group_name_H-M   'P 1'
#
loop_
_entity.id
_entity.type
_entity.pdbx_description
1 polymer ?
#
loop_
_entity_poly.entity_id
_entity_poly.type
_entity_poly.pdbx_seq_one_letter_code
_entity_poly.pdbx_strand_id
1 'polypeptide(L)' 'IAFNVINGSNPYVRQVGYALRRLTEPLLGPIRRILPDLGGIDISPIVLLLALYFLRRLLIWIFGYGFSL' A
#
# COMPACT_ATOMS: atom_id res chain seq x y z
N ILE A 1 -4.54 4.15 32.21
CA ILE A 1 -3.12 4.33 31.78
C ILE A 1 -2.88 3.71 30.38
N ALA A 2 -3.87 3.67 29.48
CA ALA A 2 -3.80 2.89 28.23
C ALA A 2 -3.70 3.69 26.91
N PHE A 3 -3.67 5.03 26.97
CA PHE A 3 -3.83 5.87 25.77
C PHE A 3 -2.57 6.65 25.32
N ASN A 4 -1.46 6.57 26.05
CA ASN A 4 -0.23 7.30 25.69
C ASN A 4 0.64 6.57 24.64
N VAL A 5 0.32 5.32 24.30
CA VAL A 5 1.09 4.52 23.34
C VAL A 5 0.75 4.87 21.88
N ILE A 6 -0.48 5.33 21.62
CA ILE A 6 -0.96 5.78 20.30
C ILE A 6 -0.84 7.31 20.17
N ASN A 7 0.16 7.89 20.81
CA ASN A 7 0.49 9.30 20.60
C ASN A 7 1.44 9.38 19.40
N GLY A 8 1.15 10.20 18.39
CA GLY A 8 2.04 10.39 17.23
C GLY A 8 3.42 10.97 17.60
N SER A 9 3.57 11.45 18.82
CA SER A 9 4.84 11.87 19.42
C SER A 9 5.65 10.69 19.99
N ASN A 10 5.10 9.48 20.08
CA ASN A 10 5.84 8.29 20.49
C ASN A 10 6.87 7.92 19.40
N PRO A 11 8.18 7.91 19.72
CA PRO A 11 9.23 7.62 18.75
C PRO A 11 9.06 6.25 18.07
N TYR A 12 8.47 5.27 18.76
CA TYR A 12 8.21 3.95 18.20
C TYR A 12 7.20 4.00 17.04
N VAL A 13 6.06 4.66 17.24
CA VAL A 13 5.02 4.80 16.20
C VAL A 13 5.56 5.55 14.98
N ARG A 14 6.38 6.59 15.20
CA ARG A 14 7.03 7.33 14.10
C ARG A 14 8.01 6.48 13.31
N GLN A 15 8.82 5.65 13.99
CA GLN A 15 9.77 4.77 13.32
C GLN A 15 9.05 3.73 12.45
N VAL A 16 7.98 3.13 12.96
CA VAL A 16 7.14 2.21 12.18
C VAL A 16 6.53 2.93 10.97
N GLY A 17 5.93 4.10 11.16
CA GLY A 17 5.37 4.89 10.06
C GLY A 17 6.40 5.27 8.99
N TYR A 18 7.62 5.61 9.41
CA TYR A 18 8.72 5.91 8.50
C TYR A 18 9.19 4.70 7.71
N ALA A 19 9.32 3.54 8.37
CA ALA A 19 9.66 2.28 7.73
C ALA A 19 8.60 1.89 6.69
N LEU A 20 7.32 1.93 7.06
CA LEU A 20 6.20 1.65 6.15
C LEU A 20 6.25 2.56 4.94
N ARG A 21 6.39 3.88 5.14
CA ARG A 21 6.46 4.85 4.04
C ARG A 21 7.64 4.54 3.11
N ARG A 22 8.85 4.26 3.64
CA ARG A 22 10.02 3.89 2.82
C ARG A 22 9.79 2.63 1.99
N LEU A 23 9.09 1.64 2.53
CA LEU A 23 8.78 0.40 1.82
C LEU A 23 7.73 0.61 0.73
N THR A 24 6.74 1.47 0.97
CA THR A 24 5.64 1.71 0.01
C THR A 24 5.97 2.77 -1.04
N GLU A 25 6.80 3.76 -0.72
CA GLU A 25 7.15 4.87 -1.62
C GLU A 25 7.63 4.45 -3.02
N PRO A 26 8.51 3.44 -3.19
CA PRO A 26 8.95 3.03 -4.53
C PRO A 26 7.80 2.51 -5.41
N LEU A 27 6.70 2.05 -4.82
CA LEU A 27 5.50 1.61 -5.54
C LEU A 27 4.50 2.77 -5.72
N LEU A 28 4.31 3.58 -4.68
CA LEU A 28 3.37 4.71 -4.70
C LEU A 28 3.85 5.85 -5.61
N GLY A 29 5.15 6.15 -5.63
CA GLY A 29 5.73 7.23 -6.43
C GLY A 29 5.42 7.12 -7.93
N PRO A 30 5.67 5.97 -8.57
CA PRO A 30 5.27 5.74 -9.96
C PRO A 30 3.76 5.87 -10.19
N ILE A 31 2.94 5.34 -9.28
CA ILE A 31 1.48 5.42 -9.38
C ILE A 31 1.02 6.89 -9.36
N ARG A 32 1.55 7.70 -8.43
CA ARG A 32 1.25 9.15 -8.35
C ARG A 32 1.59 9.91 -9.63
N ARG A 33 2.63 9.49 -10.36
CA ARG A 33 3.03 10.13 -11.64
C ARG A 33 2.10 9.79 -12.80
N ILE A 34 1.39 8.67 -12.72
CA ILE A 34 0.46 8.22 -13.77
C ILE A 34 -0.95 8.80 -13.53
N LEU A 35 -1.31 9.01 -12.27
CA LEU A 35 -2.62 9.53 -11.91
C LEU A 35 -2.76 11.01 -12.29
N PRO A 36 -3.95 11.44 -12.76
CA PRO A 36 -4.25 12.85 -12.92
C PRO A 36 -4.24 13.56 -11.56
N ASP A 37 -4.13 14.88 -11.55
CA ASP A 37 -4.28 15.65 -10.33
C ASP A 37 -5.73 15.58 -9.84
N LEU A 38 -5.94 14.99 -8.66
CA LEU A 38 -7.26 14.78 -8.05
C LEU A 38 -7.53 15.75 -6.90
N GLY A 39 -6.97 16.96 -6.96
CA GLY A 39 -7.24 18.01 -5.97
C GLY A 39 -6.49 17.79 -4.65
N GLY A 40 -5.24 17.31 -4.74
CA GLY A 40 -4.33 17.20 -3.59
C GLY A 40 -4.55 16.00 -2.66
N ILE A 41 -5.53 15.14 -2.94
CA ILE A 41 -5.72 13.88 -2.20
C ILE A 41 -4.87 12.78 -2.87
N ASP A 42 -4.00 12.14 -2.09
CA ASP A 42 -3.22 11.01 -2.56
C ASP A 42 -4.06 9.73 -2.58
N ILE A 43 -4.64 9.40 -3.74
CA ILE A 43 -5.33 8.13 -3.95
C ILE A 43 -4.40 6.97 -4.34
N SER A 44 -3.09 7.22 -4.50
CA SER A 44 -2.14 6.17 -4.92
C SER A 44 -2.14 4.93 -4.02
N PRO A 45 -2.37 5.02 -2.69
CA PRO A 45 -2.47 3.83 -1.85
C PRO A 45 -3.66 2.94 -2.22
N ILE A 46 -4.80 3.53 -2.59
CA ILE A 46 -5.99 2.78 -2.99
C ILE A 46 -5.72 2.06 -4.32
N VAL A 47 -5.11 2.76 -5.27
CA VAL A 47 -4.75 2.18 -6.57
C VAL A 47 -3.75 1.04 -6.41
N LEU A 48 -2.75 1.19 -5.53
CA LEU A 48 -1.80 0.12 -5.21
C LEU A 48 -2.50 -1.11 -4.64
N LEU A 49 -3.44 -0.93 -3.71
CA LEU A 49 -4.21 -2.03 -3.13
C LEU A 49 -5.05 -2.77 -4.18
N LEU A 50 -5.70 -2.04 -5.09
CA LEU A 50 -6.46 -2.62 -6.19
C LEU A 50 -5.57 -3.41 -7.14
N ALA A 51 -4.40 -2.88 -7.50
CA ALA A 51 -3.42 -3.57 -8.33
C ALA A 51 -2.91 -4.86 -7.68
N LEU A 52 -2.62 -4.84 -6.37
CA LEU A 52 -2.22 -6.03 -5.61
C LEU A 52 -3.33 -7.08 -5.56
N TYR A 53 -4.59 -6.65 -5.38
CA TYR A 53 -5.74 -7.55 -5.39
C TYR A 53 -5.92 -8.23 -6.76
N PHE A 54 -5.82 -7.43 -7.83
CA PHE A 54 -5.88 -7.93 -9.20
C PHE A 54 -4.76 -8.93 -9.47
N LEU A 55 -3.51 -8.57 -9.13
CA LEU A 55 -2.35 -9.44 -9.30
C LEU A 55 -2.53 -10.75 -8.53
N ARG A 56 -2.99 -10.70 -7.27
CA ARG A 56 -3.30 -11.90 -6.49
C ARG A 56 -4.31 -12.80 -7.20
N ARG A 57 -5.43 -12.25 -7.68
CA ARG A 57 -6.44 -13.05 -8.40
C ARG A 57 -5.89 -13.62 -9.70
N LEU A 58 -5.11 -12.85 -10.44
CA LEU A 58 -4.46 -13.27 -11.66
C LEU A 58 -3.51 -14.44 -11.40
N LEU A 59 -2.66 -14.34 -10.38
CA LEU A 59 -1.75 -15.41 -9.99
C LEU A 59 -2.51 -16.67 -9.59
N ILE A 60 -3.53 -16.56 -8.73
CA ILE A 60 -4.39 -17.70 -8.38
C ILE A 60 -5.01 -18.31 -9.63
N TRP A 61 -5.44 -17.49 -10.59
CA TRP A 61 -6.05 -18.00 -11.79
C TRP A 61 -5.05 -18.79 -12.64
N ILE A 62 -3.87 -18.22 -12.88
CA ILE A 62 -2.79 -18.84 -13.66
C ILE A 62 -2.32 -20.15 -13.02
N PHE A 63 -1.96 -20.11 -11.74
CA PHE A 63 -1.36 -21.27 -11.06
C PHE A 63 -2.41 -22.28 -10.57
N GLY A 64 -3.61 -21.83 -10.19
CA GLY A 64 -4.65 -22.66 -9.60
C GLY A 64 -5.53 -23.37 -10.62
N TYR A 65 -5.97 -22.69 -11.69
CA TYR A 65 -6.78 -23.32 -12.74
C TYR A 65 -5.91 -23.93 -13.85
N GLY A 66 -4.72 -23.39 -14.12
CA GLY A 66 -3.81 -23.90 -15.14
C GLY A 66 -3.09 -25.20 -14.78
N PHE A 67 -2.96 -25.52 -13.49
CA PHE A 67 -2.36 -26.78 -13.00
C PHE A 67 -3.42 -27.87 -12.73
N SER A 68 -4.70 -27.52 -12.72
CA SER A 68 -5.83 -28.43 -12.47
C SER A 68 -6.40 -29.07 -13.75
N LEU A 69 -5.86 -28.74 -14.92
CA LEU A 69 -6.13 -29.33 -16.24
C LEU A 69 -4.92 -30.16 -16.67
#